data_AF-D6MPE8-F1
#
_entry.id   AF-D6MPE8-F1
#
_cell.length_a   1.000
_cell.length_b   1.000
_cell.length_c   1.000
_cell.angle_alpha   90.00
_cell.angle_beta   90.00
_cell.angle_gamma   90.00
#
_symmetry.space_group_name_H-M   'P 1'
#
loop_
_entity.id
_entity.type
_entity.pdbx_description
1 polymer ?
#
loop_
_entity_poly.entity_id
_entity_poly.type
_entity_poly.pdbx_seq_one_letter_code
_entity_poly.pdbx_strand_id
1 'polypeptide(L)' 'ESKDPENEVIKPTINGLLGIMEACVKAKTVRRLVFTSSAGTVNVEEHQKPVYDESCWSDIQFCRTKKMTGWMY' A
#
# COMPACT_ATOMS: atom_id res chain seq x y z
N GLU A 1 9.07 -0.85 -17.93
CA GLU A 1 8.19 0.14 -17.30
C GLU A 1 6.76 -0.14 -17.68
N SER A 2 5.87 -0.17 -16.69
CA SER A 2 4.43 -0.32 -16.92
C SER A 2 3.91 0.97 -17.53
N LYS A 3 3.14 0.88 -18.61
CA LYS A 3 2.52 2.07 -19.22
C LYS A 3 1.29 2.53 -18.45
N ASP A 4 0.74 1.67 -17.59
CA ASP A 4 -0.47 1.91 -16.80
C ASP A 4 -0.40 1.19 -15.43
N PRO A 5 0.48 1.64 -14.53
CA PRO A 5 0.69 0.99 -13.24
C PRO A 5 -0.53 1.05 -12.32
N GLU A 6 -1.43 2.01 -12.55
CA GLU A 6 -2.72 2.07 -11.84
C GLU A 6 -3.54 0.81 -12.10
N ASN A 7 -3.67 0.40 -13.37
CA ASN A 7 -4.45 -0.78 -13.75
C ASN A 7 -3.66 -2.08 -13.69
N GLU A 8 -2.33 -2.05 -13.86
CA GLU A 8 -1.49 -3.25 -13.87
C GLU A 8 -0.99 -3.67 -12.48
N VAL A 9 -0.86 -2.73 -11.53
CA VAL A 9 -0.26 -3.01 -10.20
C VAL A 9 -1.16 -2.53 -9.06
N ILE A 10 -1.53 -1.25 -9.03
CA ILE A 10 -2.19 -0.64 -7.85
C ILE A 10 -3.58 -1.24 -7.63
N LYS A 11 -4.48 -1.15 -8.62
CA LYS A 11 -5.84 -1.71 -8.50
C LYS A 11 -5.85 -3.22 -8.29
N PRO A 12 -5.08 -4.04 -9.03
CA PRO A 12 -5.01 -5.48 -8.76
C PRO A 12 -4.55 -5.80 -7.35
N THR A 13 -3.57 -5.07 -6.81
CA THR A 13 -3.08 -5.29 -5.44
C THR A 13 -4.15 -4.97 -4.40
N ILE A 14 -4.84 -3.83 -4.55
CA ILE A 14 -5.95 -3.42 -3.66
C ILE A 14 -7.08 -4.46 -3.73
N ASN A 15 -7.53 -4.82 -4.93
CA ASN A 15 -8.62 -5.77 -5.12
C ASN A 15 -8.24 -7.17 -4.62
N GLY A 16 -7.00 -7.60 -4.80
CA GLY A 16 -6.49 -8.86 -4.30
C GLY A 16 -6.53 -8.93 -2.77
N LEU A 17 -6.06 -7.88 -2.08
CA LEU A 17 -6.11 -7.80 -0.62
C LEU A 17 -7.56 -7.81 -0.11
N LEU A 18 -8.44 -7.00 -0.70
CA LEU A 18 -9.86 -6.98 -0.33
C LEU A 18 -10.52 -8.34 -0.54
N GLY A 19 -10.24 -9.02 -1.65
CA GLY A 19 -10.75 -10.36 -1.93
C GLY A 19 -10.30 -11.40 -0.89
N ILE A 20 -9.04 -11.34 -0.45
CA ILE A 20 -8.52 -12.19 0.63
C ILE A 20 -9.26 -11.89 1.95
N MET A 21 -9.41 -10.62 2.30
CA MET A 21 -10.11 -10.22 3.53
C MET A 21 -11.57 -10.67 3.52
N GLU A 22 -12.27 -10.52 2.40
CA GLU A 22 -13.62 -11.05 2.21
C GLU A 22 -13.68 -12.57 2.36
N ALA A 23 -12.72 -13.30 1.78
CA ALA A 23 -12.66 -14.76 1.88
C ALA A 23 -12.46 -15.19 3.34
N CYS A 24 -11.59 -14.51 4.09
CA CYS A 24 -11.40 -14.76 5.53
C CYS A 24 -12.69 -14.56 6.33
N VAL A 25 -13.44 -13.48 6.06
CA VAL A 25 -14.74 -13.21 6.70
C VAL A 25 -15.76 -14.30 6.35
N LYS A 26 -15.87 -14.66 5.06
CA LYS A 26 -16.81 -15.69 4.57
C LYS A 26 -16.50 -17.07 5.14
N ALA A 27 -15.23 -17.41 5.36
CA ALA A 27 -14.81 -18.71 5.88
C ALA A 27 -15.28 -18.97 7.32
N LYS A 28 -15.51 -17.93 8.14
CA LYS A 28 -15.91 -17.99 9.56
C LYS A 28 -14.96 -18.78 10.49
N THR A 29 -13.90 -19.38 9.97
CA THR A 29 -12.88 -20.14 10.71
C THR A 29 -11.61 -19.33 10.97
N VAL A 30 -11.37 -18.29 10.17
CA VAL A 30 -10.21 -17.40 10.31
C VAL A 30 -10.43 -16.46 11.49
N ARG A 31 -9.54 -16.53 12.49
CA ARG A 31 -9.64 -15.71 13.72
C ARG A 31 -8.83 -14.42 13.67
N ARG A 32 -7.76 -14.36 12.87
CA ARG A 32 -6.87 -13.21 12.77
C ARG A 32 -6.24 -13.18 11.38
N LEU A 33 -6.15 -11.99 10.81
CA LEU A 33 -5.41 -11.68 9.59
C LEU A 33 -4.27 -10.74 9.95
N VAL A 34 -3.07 -11.03 9.46
CA VAL A 34 -1.89 -10.15 9.59
C VAL A 34 -1.46 -9.81 8.18
N PHE A 35 -1.40 -8.52 7.87
CA PHE A 35 -0.97 -8.01 6.58
C PHE A 35 0.43 -7.38 6.72
N THR A 36 1.38 -7.89 5.96
CA THR A 36 2.73 -7.30 5.88
C THR A 36 2.67 -6.11 4.94
N SER A 37 2.59 -4.92 5.50
CA SER A 37 2.78 -3.67 4.77
C SER A 37 4.27 -3.35 4.59
N SER A 38 4.61 -2.09 4.33
CA SER A 38 6.00 -1.62 4.20
C SER A 38 6.24 -0.33 4.98
N ALA A 39 7.50 -0.02 5.29
CA ALA A 39 7.86 1.29 5.82
C ALA A 39 7.48 2.43 4.85
N GLY A 40 7.46 2.15 3.54
CA GLY A 40 7.06 3.12 2.52
C GLY A 40 5.60 3.57 2.62
N THR A 41 4.77 2.92 3.43
CA THR A 41 3.41 3.37 3.73
C THR A 41 3.37 4.55 4.70
N VAL A 42 4.43 4.75 5.50
CA VAL A 42 4.42 5.74 6.60
C VAL A 42 5.45 6.87 6.44
N ASN A 43 6.56 6.67 5.70
CA ASN A 43 7.71 7.58 5.74
C ASN A 43 8.12 8.23 4.41
N VAL A 44 7.23 8.20 3.42
CA VAL A 44 7.49 8.77 2.10
C VAL A 44 6.81 10.12 1.98
N GLU A 45 7.57 11.20 2.15
CA GLU A 45 7.13 12.58 2.01
C GLU A 45 8.32 13.46 1.60
N GLU A 46 8.07 14.67 1.09
CA GLU A 46 9.14 15.56 0.62
C GLU A 46 10.12 15.96 1.73
N HIS A 47 9.59 16.16 2.95
CA HIS A 47 10.36 16.58 4.12
C HIS A 47 10.16 15.56 5.25
N GLN A 48 11.10 14.66 5.41
CA GLN A 48 10.97 13.58 6.38
C GLN A 48 10.89 14.08 7.83
N LYS A 49 10.11 13.38 8.64
CA LYS A 49 10.00 13.60 10.08
C LYS A 49 11.17 12.93 10.81
N PRO A 50 11.61 13.47 11.96
CA PRO A 50 12.63 12.82 12.77
C PRO A 50 12.13 11.53 13.43
N VAL A 51 10.82 11.39 13.62
CA VAL A 51 10.16 10.22 14.23
C VAL A 51 8.85 9.97 13.51
N TYR A 52 8.53 8.69 13.30
CA TYR A 52 7.28 8.20 12.73
C TYR A 52 6.59 7.26 13.72
N ASP A 53 5.27 7.33 13.77
CA ASP A 53 4.41 6.47 14.57
C ASP A 53 3.34 5.79 13.69
N GLU A 54 2.48 4.99 14.30
CA GLU A 54 1.44 4.22 13.61
C GLU A 54 0.30 5.09 13.04
N SER A 55 0.27 6.38 13.37
CA SER A 55 -0.69 7.35 12.80
C SER A 55 -0.19 8.02 11.53
N CYS A 56 1.10 7.87 11.22
CA CYS A 56 1.73 8.49 10.06
C CYS A 56 1.34 7.81 8.75
N TRP A 57 1.30 8.61 7.68
CA TRP A 57 1.05 8.15 6.32
C TRP A 57 1.97 8.88 5.34
N SER A 58 2.42 8.17 4.33
CA SER A 58 3.13 8.74 3.20
C SER A 58 2.26 9.71 2.40
N ASP A 59 2.89 10.75 1.86
CA ASP A 59 2.26 11.71 0.97
C ASP A 59 2.07 11.10 -0.43
N ILE A 60 0.81 10.74 -0.72
CA ILE A 60 0.42 10.14 -1.99
C ILE A 60 0.71 11.07 -3.18
N GLN A 61 0.56 12.39 -3.02
CA GLN A 61 0.80 13.34 -4.11
C GLN A 61 2.29 13.43 -4.42
N PHE A 62 3.13 13.44 -3.38
CA PHE A 62 4.58 13.34 -3.54
C PHE A 62 4.99 12.04 -4.25
N CYS A 63 4.46 10.89 -3.81
CA CYS A 63 4.70 9.58 -4.45
C CYS A 63 4.36 9.60 -5.96
N ARG A 64 3.20 10.13 -6.32
CA ARG A 64 2.74 10.24 -7.72
C ARG A 64 3.62 11.19 -8.54
N THR A 65 4.00 12.32 -7.97
CA THR A 65 4.78 13.36 -8.65
C THR A 65 6.21 12.90 -8.92
N LYS A 66 6.83 12.23 -7.94
CA LYS A 66 8.21 11.74 -8.05
C LYS A 66 8.33 10.39 -8.75
N LYS A 67 7.21 9.73 -9.06
CA LYS A 67 7.19 8.38 -9.65
C LYS A 67 8.13 7.43 -8.89
N MET A 68 8.02 7.41 -7.56
CA MET A 68 9.04 6.78 -6.71
C MET A 68 9.27 5.32 -7.09
N THR A 69 10.55 5.01 -7.32
CA THR A 69 11.04 3.73 -7.80
C THR A 69 10.74 2.63 -6.79
N GLY A 70 10.04 1.58 -7.26
CA GLY A 70 9.46 0.50 -6.44
C GLY A 70 7.94 0.45 -6.46
N TRP A 71 7.28 1.55 -6.87
CA TRP A 71 5.80 1.68 -6.95
C TRP A 71 5.30 2.01 -8.36
N MET A 72 6.21 2.38 -9.27
CA MET A 72 6.10 2.23 -10.71
C MET A 72 7.47 1.79 -11.22
N TYR A 73 7.50 0.84 -12.17
CA TYR A 73 8.57 0.76 -13.15
C TYR A 73 8.20 1.77 -14.22
#